data_AF-A0A941A6F6-F1
#
_entry.id   AF-A0A941A6F6-F1
#
_cell.length_a   1.000
_cell.length_b   1.000
_cell.length_c   1.000
_cell.angle_alpha   90.00
_cell.angle_beta   90.00
_cell.angle_gamma   90.00
#
_symmetry.space_group_name_H-M   'P 1'
#
loop_
_entity.id
_entity.type
_entity.pdbx_description
1 polymer ?
#
loop_
_entity_poly.entity_id
_entity_poly.type
_entity_poly.pdbx_seq_one_letter_code
_entity_poly.pdbx_strand_id
1 'polypeptide(L)'
;MRQNIKNRIIGGKKKAAWFVDYVFAKKKLSLKEFQEIFHAYMCSKFLLESSEIKTDNFYEICQISVEKVSKLPKGALDAAEAASKCGGATSAMNKKVLFILAVNQEFKIAITAEESVQIESFNQLTELVYEKLYVKG
;
A
#
# COMPACT_ATOMS: atom_id res chain seq x y z
N MET A 1 25.51 -3.82 2.55
CA MET A 1 24.51 -2.85 2.03
C MET A 1 23.37 -3.52 1.24
N ARG A 2 23.65 -4.32 0.20
CA ARG A 2 22.61 -5.04 -0.60
C ARG A 2 21.72 -6.00 0.21
N GLN A 3 22.30 -6.73 1.15
CA GLN A 3 21.59 -7.71 1.99
C GLN A 3 20.56 -7.04 2.92
N ASN A 4 20.84 -5.83 3.39
CA ASN A 4 19.93 -5.05 4.23
C ASN A 4 18.68 -4.60 3.46
N ILE A 5 18.80 -4.26 2.18
CA ILE A 5 17.65 -3.86 1.35
C ILE A 5 16.74 -5.07 1.08
N LYS A 6 17.33 -6.23 0.71
CA LYS A 6 16.57 -7.48 0.55
C LYS A 6 15.82 -7.86 1.84
N ASN A 7 16.48 -7.77 2.99
CA ASN A 7 15.86 -8.04 4.28
C ASN A 7 14.72 -7.06 4.60
N ARG A 8 14.86 -5.77 4.26
CA ARG A 8 13.78 -4.79 4.42
C ARG A 8 12.57 -5.10 3.53
N ILE A 9 12.80 -5.49 2.27
CA ILE A 9 11.71 -5.86 1.34
C ILE A 9 10.97 -7.11 1.85
N ILE A 10 11.72 -8.15 2.24
CA ILE A 10 11.14 -9.38 2.80
C ILE A 10 10.40 -9.08 4.11
N GLY A 11 10.99 -8.27 4.98
CA GLY A 11 10.40 -7.84 6.24
C GLY A 11 9.11 -7.05 6.04
N GLY A 12 9.08 -6.11 5.07
CA GLY A 12 7.90 -5.34 4.71
C GLY A 12 6.75 -6.22 4.21
N LYS A 13 7.04 -7.22 3.37
CA LYS A 13 6.03 -8.21 2.93
C LYS A 13 5.45 -9.01 4.09
N LYS A 14 6.31 -9.53 4.98
CA LYS A 14 5.86 -10.28 6.17
C LYS A 14 5.01 -9.41 7.10
N LYS A 15 5.42 -8.16 7.32
CA LYS A 15 4.71 -7.20 8.17
C LYS A 15 3.35 -6.82 7.58
N ALA A 16 3.27 -6.62 6.27
CA ALA A 16 2.01 -6.35 5.58
C ALA A 16 1.02 -7.54 5.70
N ALA A 17 1.50 -8.77 5.48
CA ALA A 17 0.67 -9.97 5.66
C ALA A 17 0.16 -10.09 7.10
N TRP A 18 1.01 -9.82 8.09
CA TRP A 18 0.60 -9.83 9.50
C TRP A 18 -0.56 -8.87 9.79
N PHE A 19 -0.58 -7.67 9.21
CA PHE A 19 -1.69 -6.73 9.40
C PHE A 19 -3.00 -7.25 8.80
N VAL A 20 -2.94 -7.91 7.65
CA VAL A 20 -4.12 -8.53 7.02
C VAL A 20 -4.66 -9.66 7.91
N ASP A 21 -3.79 -10.54 8.38
CA ASP A 21 -4.15 -11.63 9.29
C ASP A 21 -4.73 -11.08 10.60
N TYR A 22 -4.15 -9.99 11.13
CA TYR A 22 -4.65 -9.32 12.33
C TYR A 22 -6.07 -8.75 12.13
N VAL A 23 -6.34 -8.12 10.98
CA VAL A 23 -7.67 -7.63 10.64
C VAL A 23 -8.68 -8.78 10.60
N PHE A 24 -8.36 -9.89 9.93
CA PHE A 24 -9.28 -11.04 9.85
C PHE A 24 -9.45 -11.79 11.18
N ALA A 25 -8.43 -11.81 12.03
CA ALA A 25 -8.52 -12.44 13.35
C ALA A 25 -9.44 -11.66 14.31
N LYS A 26 -9.75 -10.40 14.02
CA LYS A 26 -10.61 -9.55 14.85
C LYS A 26 -12.04 -9.60 14.33
N LYS A 27 -12.99 -9.84 15.25
CA LYS A 27 -14.43 -9.90 14.92
C LYS A 27 -14.94 -8.60 14.29
N LYS A 28 -14.52 -7.45 14.83
CA LYS A 28 -14.79 -6.11 14.29
C LYS A 28 -13.82 -5.12 14.92
N LEU A 29 -13.16 -4.32 14.09
CA LEU A 29 -12.39 -3.16 14.53
C LEU A 29 -13.27 -1.91 14.49
N SER A 30 -13.00 -0.92 15.33
CA SER A 30 -13.50 0.43 15.09
C SER A 30 -12.83 1.03 13.85
N LEU A 31 -13.45 2.04 13.23
CA LEU A 31 -12.87 2.73 12.08
C LEU A 31 -11.48 3.29 12.40
N LYS A 32 -11.30 3.87 13.60
CA LYS A 32 -10.02 4.44 14.03
C LYS A 32 -8.93 3.37 14.14
N GLU A 33 -9.22 2.25 14.79
CA GLU A 33 -8.25 1.14 14.88
C GLU A 33 -7.90 0.61 13.50
N PHE A 34 -8.90 0.46 12.63
CA PHE A 34 -8.66 0.03 11.25
C PHE A 34 -7.79 1.02 10.47
N GLN A 35 -8.03 2.33 10.62
CA GLN A 35 -7.22 3.37 9.98
C GLN A 35 -5.73 3.26 10.37
N GLU A 36 -5.44 3.09 11.66
CA GLU A 36 -4.07 2.93 12.15
C GLU A 36 -3.39 1.67 11.57
N ILE A 37 -4.12 0.56 11.54
CA ILE A 37 -3.63 -0.72 11.01
C ILE A 37 -3.42 -0.66 9.50
N PHE A 38 -4.39 -0.10 8.77
CA PHE A 38 -4.35 -0.02 7.32
C PHE A 38 -3.26 0.96 6.83
N HIS A 39 -3.05 2.05 7.57
CA HIS A 39 -1.92 2.95 7.35
C HIS A 39 -0.56 2.22 7.54
N ALA A 40 -0.42 1.43 8.62
CA ALA A 40 0.80 0.66 8.87
C ALA A 40 1.02 -0.46 7.82
N TYR A 41 -0.05 -1.08 7.34
CA TYR A 41 -0.03 -1.99 6.18
C TYR A 41 0.49 -1.30 4.94
N MET A 42 -0.06 -0.13 4.57
CA MET A 42 0.38 0.64 3.41
C MET A 42 1.85 1.04 3.52
N CYS A 43 2.28 1.57 4.66
CA CYS A 43 3.69 1.89 4.95
C CYS A 43 4.61 0.68 4.68
N SER A 44 4.20 -0.50 5.16
CA SER A 44 4.97 -1.74 4.99
C SER A 44 5.06 -2.18 3.52
N LYS A 45 3.98 -2.03 2.75
CA LYS A 45 3.96 -2.31 1.30
C LYS A 45 4.78 -1.29 0.51
N PHE A 46 4.80 -0.05 0.95
CA PHE A 46 5.46 1.07 0.26
C PHE A 46 6.91 1.28 0.72
N LEU A 47 7.38 0.50 1.69
CA LEU A 47 8.69 0.67 2.33
C LEU A 47 8.89 2.09 2.89
N LEU A 48 7.80 2.69 3.37
CA LEU A 48 7.77 4.01 4.00
C LEU A 48 7.64 3.87 5.51
N GLU A 49 8.19 4.85 6.22
CA GLU A 49 7.90 5.15 7.60
C GLU A 49 6.73 6.15 7.66
N SER A 50 5.93 6.08 8.71
CA SER A 50 4.79 7.00 8.90
C SER A 50 5.20 8.47 8.88
N SER A 51 6.42 8.78 9.32
CA SER A 51 6.95 10.15 9.35
C SER A 51 7.30 10.70 7.97
N GLU A 52 7.41 9.86 6.93
CA GLU A 52 7.66 10.27 5.54
C GLU A 52 6.37 10.68 4.82
N ILE A 53 5.20 10.33 5.36
CA ILE A 53 3.89 10.65 4.78
C ILE A 53 3.44 11.98 5.37
N LYS A 54 3.31 12.99 4.51
CA LYS A 54 2.95 14.38 4.87
C LYS A 54 1.65 14.85 4.23
N THR A 55 0.96 13.96 3.54
CA THR A 55 -0.20 14.23 2.71
C THR A 55 -1.16 13.05 2.81
N ASP A 56 -2.45 13.31 2.67
CA ASP A 56 -3.47 12.26 2.51
C ASP A 56 -3.76 11.98 1.03
N ASN A 57 -3.19 12.75 0.09
CA ASN A 57 -3.36 12.51 -1.33
C ASN A 57 -2.70 11.17 -1.71
N PHE A 58 -3.51 10.20 -2.14
CA PHE A 58 -3.02 8.84 -2.34
C PHE A 58 -2.02 8.73 -3.50
N TYR A 59 -2.19 9.58 -4.52
CA TYR A 59 -1.24 9.65 -5.63
C TYR A 59 0.12 10.18 -5.17
N GLU A 60 0.14 11.26 -4.38
CA GLU A 60 1.39 11.80 -3.82
C GLU A 60 2.11 10.79 -2.91
N ILE A 61 1.37 10.05 -2.09
CA ILE A 61 1.96 8.97 -1.27
C ILE A 61 2.60 7.89 -2.16
N CYS A 62 1.95 7.50 -3.25
CA CYS A 62 2.52 6.57 -4.22
C CYS A 62 3.80 7.12 -4.85
N GLN A 63 3.81 8.42 -5.18
CA GLN A 63 4.99 9.09 -5.73
C GLN A 63 6.16 9.11 -4.74
N ILE A 64 5.94 9.47 -3.47
CA ILE A 64 6.97 9.42 -2.41
C ILE A 64 7.60 8.03 -2.34
N SER A 65 6.77 6.99 -2.40
CA SER A 65 7.26 5.60 -2.37
C SER A 65 8.05 5.22 -3.62
N VAL A 66 7.65 5.66 -4.81
CA VAL A 66 8.42 5.43 -6.05
C VAL A 66 9.78 6.13 -5.96
N GLU A 67 9.82 7.39 -5.55
CA GLU A 67 11.05 8.18 -5.45
C GLU A 67 12.03 7.62 -4.43
N LYS A 68 11.52 7.06 -3.33
CA LYS A 68 12.37 6.37 -2.35
C LYS A 68 13.02 5.13 -2.93
N VAL A 69 12.25 4.33 -3.67
CA VAL A 69 12.72 3.09 -4.27
C VAL A 69 13.70 3.35 -5.42
N SER A 70 13.49 4.39 -6.22
CA SER A 70 14.39 4.73 -7.33
C SER A 70 15.78 5.21 -6.89
N LYS A 71 15.90 5.72 -5.66
CA LYS A 71 17.17 6.10 -5.02
C LYS A 71 17.96 4.88 -4.49
N LEU A 72 17.42 3.66 -4.56
CA LEU A 72 18.13 2.46 -4.13
C LEU A 72 19.15 2.02 -5.21
N PRO A 73 20.30 1.45 -4.81
CA PRO A 73 21.33 1.04 -5.77
C PRO A 73 20.83 0.01 -6.78
N LYS A 74 21.15 0.21 -8.08
CA LYS A 74 20.82 -0.71 -9.18
C LYS A 74 21.26 -2.15 -8.86
N GLY A 75 20.36 -3.11 -9.03
CA GLY A 75 20.59 -4.53 -8.70
C GLY A 75 20.18 -4.95 -7.28
N ALA A 76 19.45 -4.09 -6.55
CA ALA A 76 18.78 -4.47 -5.31
C ALA A 76 17.37 -5.03 -5.56
N LEU A 77 16.80 -4.80 -6.75
CA LEU A 77 15.36 -4.89 -7.01
C LEU A 77 15.08 -5.42 -8.44
N ASP A 78 15.67 -6.55 -8.82
CA ASP A 78 15.50 -7.11 -10.18
C ASP A 78 14.04 -7.46 -10.55
N ALA A 79 13.10 -7.44 -9.60
CA ALA A 79 11.65 -7.59 -9.86
C ALA A 79 10.83 -6.30 -9.74
N ALA A 80 11.31 -5.26 -9.03
CA ALA A 80 10.61 -3.98 -8.92
C ALA A 80 11.10 -2.95 -9.95
N GLU A 81 12.35 -3.08 -10.40
CA GLU A 81 12.96 -2.22 -11.42
C GLU A 81 12.32 -2.43 -12.81
N ALA A 82 11.73 -3.59 -13.10
CA ALA A 82 11.07 -3.87 -14.39
C ALA A 82 9.86 -2.96 -14.66
N ALA A 83 9.21 -2.41 -13.63
CA ALA A 83 8.07 -1.50 -13.76
C ALA A 83 8.47 -0.01 -13.86
N SER A 84 9.76 0.31 -13.69
CA SER A 84 10.26 1.68 -13.52
C SER A 84 10.65 2.41 -14.83
N LYS A 85 10.46 1.79 -16.01
CA LYS A 85 10.85 2.40 -17.31
C LYS A 85 9.80 3.33 -17.92
N CYS A 86 8.71 3.62 -17.22
CA CYS A 86 7.74 4.66 -17.61
C CYS A 86 7.87 5.83 -16.63
N GLY A 87 7.84 7.07 -17.11
CA GLY A 87 8.13 8.28 -16.33
C GLY A 87 7.44 8.37 -14.95
N GLY A 88 7.99 9.19 -14.06
CA GLY A 88 7.60 9.28 -12.64
C GLY A 88 6.08 9.30 -12.39
N ALA A 89 5.31 10.04 -13.19
CA ALA A 89 3.85 10.09 -13.08
C ALA A 89 3.17 8.75 -13.42
N THR A 90 3.59 8.08 -14.48
CA THR A 90 3.09 6.74 -14.85
C THR A 90 3.44 5.70 -13.77
N SER A 91 4.62 5.81 -13.16
CA SER A 91 5.03 4.88 -12.10
C SER A 91 4.23 5.05 -10.79
N ALA A 92 3.81 6.28 -10.44
CA ALA A 92 2.95 6.54 -9.29
C ALA A 92 1.52 6.02 -9.53
N MET A 93 0.94 6.27 -10.71
CA MET A 93 -0.36 5.71 -11.09
C MET A 93 -0.35 4.18 -11.11
N ASN A 94 0.67 3.56 -11.72
CA ASN A 94 0.80 2.11 -11.74
C ASN A 94 0.89 1.55 -10.32
N LYS A 95 1.62 2.21 -9.43
CA LYS A 95 1.72 1.81 -8.02
C LYS A 95 0.39 1.89 -7.29
N LYS A 96 -0.38 2.97 -7.51
CA LYS A 96 -1.74 3.13 -6.98
C LYS A 96 -2.65 1.97 -7.40
N VAL A 97 -2.69 1.66 -8.69
CA VAL A 97 -3.49 0.56 -9.25
C VAL A 97 -3.05 -0.79 -8.67
N LEU A 98 -1.74 -1.08 -8.68
CA LEU A 98 -1.21 -2.33 -8.13
C LEU A 98 -1.48 -2.48 -6.63
N PHE A 99 -1.48 -1.39 -5.88
CA PHE A 99 -1.84 -1.42 -4.47
C PHE A 99 -3.32 -1.75 -4.26
N ILE A 100 -4.23 -1.14 -5.02
CA ILE A 100 -5.67 -1.47 -4.96
C ILE A 100 -5.92 -2.93 -5.32
N LEU A 101 -5.24 -3.46 -6.35
CA LEU A 101 -5.32 -4.88 -6.71
C LEU A 101 -4.82 -5.79 -5.58
N ALA A 102 -3.71 -5.43 -4.93
CA ALA A 102 -3.21 -6.16 -3.77
C ALA A 102 -4.21 -6.11 -2.60
N VAL A 103 -4.84 -4.96 -2.35
CA VAL A 103 -5.88 -4.81 -1.33
C VAL A 103 -7.07 -5.73 -1.62
N ASN A 104 -7.58 -5.76 -2.85
CA ASN A 104 -8.65 -6.68 -3.26
C ASN A 104 -8.27 -8.14 -2.97
N GLN A 105 -7.06 -8.54 -3.39
CA GLN A 105 -6.59 -9.92 -3.24
C GLN A 105 -6.36 -10.33 -1.77
N GLU A 106 -5.79 -9.43 -0.96
CA GLU A 106 -5.37 -9.71 0.40
C GLU A 106 -6.53 -9.60 1.39
N PHE A 107 -7.33 -8.53 1.29
CA PHE A 107 -8.52 -8.32 2.13
C PHE A 107 -9.78 -9.02 1.62
N LYS A 108 -9.69 -9.78 0.51
CA LYS A 108 -10.81 -10.58 -0.03
C LYS A 108 -12.06 -9.75 -0.33
N ILE A 109 -11.85 -8.52 -0.80
CA ILE A 109 -12.90 -7.59 -1.21
C ILE A 109 -12.82 -7.29 -2.70
N ALA A 110 -13.88 -6.69 -3.23
CA ALA A 110 -13.93 -6.21 -4.61
C ALA A 110 -14.14 -4.70 -4.65
N ILE A 111 -13.05 -3.95 -4.82
CA ILE A 111 -13.06 -2.54 -5.25
C ILE A 111 -13.17 -2.54 -6.78
N THR A 112 -14.25 -1.96 -7.32
CA THR A 112 -14.49 -1.90 -8.76
C THR A 112 -13.60 -0.87 -9.44
N ALA A 113 -13.57 -0.90 -10.77
CA ALA A 113 -12.89 0.13 -11.55
C ALA A 113 -13.49 1.52 -11.28
N GLU A 114 -14.83 1.66 -11.22
CA GLU A 114 -15.45 2.96 -10.93
C GLU A 114 -15.06 3.46 -9.54
N GLU A 115 -15.16 2.61 -8.52
CA GLU A 115 -14.75 2.96 -7.15
C GLU A 115 -13.28 3.38 -7.12
N SER A 116 -12.39 2.66 -7.81
CA SER A 116 -10.96 2.96 -7.82
C SER A 116 -10.61 4.32 -8.41
N VAL A 117 -11.38 4.81 -9.39
CA VAL A 117 -11.17 6.11 -10.03
C VAL A 117 -11.52 7.26 -9.09
N GLN A 118 -12.51 7.06 -8.22
CA GLN A 118 -12.97 8.07 -7.26
C GLN A 118 -12.06 8.22 -6.04
N ILE A 119 -11.10 7.31 -5.84
CA ILE A 119 -10.18 7.35 -4.70
C ILE A 119 -9.11 8.39 -4.97
N GLU A 120 -9.21 9.56 -4.34
CA GLU A 120 -8.19 10.62 -4.39
C GLU A 120 -7.29 10.56 -3.16
N SER A 121 -7.87 10.26 -2.00
CA SER A 121 -7.19 10.24 -0.71
C SER A 121 -7.02 8.84 -0.13
N PHE A 122 -6.02 8.65 0.74
CA PHE A 122 -5.79 7.37 1.39
C PHE A 122 -6.86 7.08 2.44
N ASN A 123 -7.40 8.11 3.11
CA ASN A 123 -8.58 7.96 3.97
C ASN A 123 -9.80 7.43 3.20
N GLN A 124 -10.08 7.92 1.99
CA GLN A 124 -11.18 7.40 1.16
C GLN A 124 -11.02 5.92 0.85
N LEU A 125 -9.81 5.49 0.47
CA LEU A 125 -9.52 4.06 0.29
C LEU A 125 -9.75 3.28 1.60
N THR A 126 -9.29 3.82 2.72
CA THR A 126 -9.41 3.17 4.03
C THR A 126 -10.87 2.98 4.44
N GLU A 127 -11.70 4.01 4.26
CA GLU A 127 -13.13 3.95 4.53
C GLU A 127 -13.84 2.94 3.62
N LEU A 128 -13.54 2.95 2.33
CA LEU A 128 -14.12 2.00 1.38
C LEU A 128 -13.78 0.55 1.73
N VAL A 129 -12.52 0.27 2.10
CA VAL A 129 -12.09 -1.08 2.52
C VAL A 129 -12.80 -1.47 3.81
N TYR A 130 -12.90 -0.56 4.78
CA TYR A 130 -13.60 -0.80 6.03
C TYR A 130 -15.09 -1.11 5.82
N GLU A 131 -15.77 -0.35 4.97
CA GLU A 131 -17.18 -0.59 4.62
C GLU A 131 -17.40 -1.98 4.00
N LYS A 132 -16.54 -2.36 3.04
CA LYS A 132 -16.63 -3.66 2.38
C LYS A 132 -16.36 -4.83 3.33
N LEU A 133 -15.53 -4.64 4.35
CA LEU A 133 -15.19 -5.68 5.33
C LEU A 133 -16.23 -5.85 6.44
N TYR A 134 -16.84 -4.77 6.93
CA TYR A 134 -17.61 -4.80 8.19
C TYR A 134 -19.05 -4.31 8.10
N VAL A 135 -19.46 -3.72 6.98
CA VAL A 135 -20.79 -3.11 6.82
C VAL A 135 -21.58 -3.78 5.71
N LYS A 136 -20.93 -4.16 4.61
CA LYS A 136 -21.56 -4.75 3.42
C LYS A 136 -21.21 -6.23 3.19
N GLY A 137 -20.49 -6.87 4.13
CA GLY A 137 -20.21 -8.30 4.16
C GLY A 137 -20.93 -8.98 5.31
#